data_AF-A0A7Y9GRH7-F1
#
_entry.id   AF-A0A7Y9GRH7-F1
#
_cell.length_a   1.000
_cell.length_b   1.000
_cell.length_c   1.000
_cell.angle_alpha   90.00
_cell.angle_beta   90.00
_cell.angle_gamma   90.00
#
_symmetry.space_group_name_H-M   'P 1'
#
loop_
_entity.id
_entity.type
_entity.pdbx_description
1 polymer ?
#
loop_
_entity_poly.entity_id
_entity_poly.type
_entity_poly.pdbx_seq_one_letter_code
_entity_poly.pdbx_strand_id
1 'polypeptide(L)'
;MDDGQPPTPPPPPGGPVRKPVALAFATVAFIALEIAGLGMASLLLDEDVVASSGLGPWPAIASTGLATIVFGAGLALALRPDPPSYWSAAWIALATALAYVGGAWFGCLFAGADLAVAGSVAGRIATSWFGVVVLAAAAVSAWGGIALTRTRARRPLWPWEDDEDR
;
A
#
# COMPACT_ATOMS: atom_id res chain seq x y z
N MET A 1 54.71 26.34 -3.40
CA MET A 1 54.57 24.95 -2.90
C MET A 1 53.10 24.65 -3.03
N ASP A 2 52.78 23.90 -4.08
CA ASP A 2 51.43 23.48 -4.44
C ASP A 2 51.32 22.07 -3.88
N ASP A 3 50.77 21.95 -2.67
CA ASP A 3 50.70 20.69 -1.95
C ASP A 3 49.68 19.79 -2.67
N GLY A 4 50.19 18.70 -3.23
CA GLY A 4 49.45 17.71 -4.01
C GLY A 4 48.40 16.95 -3.20
N GLN A 5 47.36 17.65 -2.75
CA GLN A 5 46.19 17.06 -2.14
C GLN A 5 45.52 16.16 -3.20
N PRO A 6 45.43 14.84 -2.98
CA PRO A 6 44.71 13.97 -3.89
C PRO A 6 43.24 14.44 -3.98
N PRO A 7 42.61 14.37 -5.17
CA PRO A 7 41.23 14.79 -5.33
C PRO A 7 40.35 14.02 -4.34
N THR A 8 39.60 14.75 -3.50
CA THR A 8 38.67 14.15 -2.55
C THR A 8 37.66 13.29 -3.30
N PRO A 9 37.43 12.03 -2.87
CA PRO A 9 36.45 11.18 -3.52
C PRO A 9 35.07 11.85 -3.46
N PRO A 10 34.25 11.75 -4.52
CA PRO A 10 32.92 12.35 -4.52
C PRO A 10 32.10 11.77 -3.35
N PRO A 11 31.28 12.59 -2.67
CA PRO A 11 30.46 12.11 -1.56
C PRO A 11 29.61 10.94 -2.03
N PRO A 12 29.44 9.89 -1.18
CA PRO A 12 28.65 8.73 -1.56
C PRO A 12 27.26 9.21 -1.99
N PRO A 13 26.82 8.91 -3.23
CA PRO A 13 25.57 9.44 -3.73
C PRO A 13 24.43 8.97 -2.83
N GLY A 14 23.62 9.92 -2.36
CA GLY A 14 22.34 9.62 -1.73
C GLY A 14 21.52 8.72 -2.66
N GLY A 15 21.35 7.47 -2.25
CA GLY A 15 20.76 6.43 -3.08
C GLY A 15 19.25 6.31 -2.85
N PRO A 16 18.50 5.77 -3.82
CA PRO A 16 17.10 5.44 -3.60
C PRO A 16 16.91 4.47 -2.43
N VAL A 17 15.76 4.55 -1.76
CA VAL A 17 15.43 3.61 -0.69
C VAL A 17 15.46 2.18 -1.23
N ARG A 18 16.07 1.26 -0.49
CA ARG A 18 16.14 -0.16 -0.88
C ARG A 18 14.73 -0.70 -1.11
N LYS A 19 14.51 -1.35 -2.27
CA LYS A 19 13.19 -1.88 -2.68
C LYS A 19 12.45 -2.68 -1.58
N PRO A 20 13.10 -3.56 -0.79
CA PRO A 20 12.42 -4.27 0.31
C PRO A 20 11.93 -3.35 1.43
N VAL A 21 12.66 -2.28 1.73
CA VAL A 21 12.29 -1.31 2.77
C VAL A 21 11.11 -0.48 2.30
N ALA A 22 11.13 -0.01 1.05
CA ALA A 22 10.00 0.71 0.45
C ALA A 22 8.73 -0.16 0.41
N LEU A 23 8.86 -1.45 0.06
CA LEU A 23 7.76 -2.41 0.09
C LEU A 23 7.17 -2.54 1.51
N ALA A 24 8.02 -2.70 2.53
CA ALA A 24 7.56 -2.82 3.91
C ALA A 24 6.80 -1.57 4.37
N PHE A 25 7.37 -0.38 4.16
CA PHE A 25 6.71 0.88 4.53
C PHE A 25 5.39 1.10 3.79
N ALA A 26 5.36 0.85 2.49
CA ALA A 26 4.14 0.99 1.70
C ALA A 26 3.05 -0.01 2.12
N THR A 27 3.44 -1.24 2.48
CA THR A 27 2.48 -2.26 2.96
C THR A 27 1.92 -1.88 4.33
N VAL A 28 2.76 -1.42 5.26
CA VAL A 28 2.31 -0.94 6.57
C VAL A 28 1.42 0.29 6.42
N ALA A 29 1.79 1.23 5.55
CA ALA A 29 0.98 2.41 5.26
C ALA A 29 -0.38 2.04 4.65
N PHE A 30 -0.43 1.05 3.74
CA PHE A 30 -1.67 0.52 3.19
C PHE A 30 -2.58 -0.03 4.29
N ILE A 31 -2.09 -0.94 5.13
CA ILE A 31 -2.87 -1.53 6.23
C ILE A 31 -3.37 -0.43 7.19
N ALA A 32 -2.52 0.53 7.53
CA ALA A 32 -2.88 1.64 8.41
C ALA A 32 -3.98 2.53 7.80
N LEU A 33 -3.85 2.90 6.52
CA LEU A 33 -4.84 3.70 5.80
C LEU A 33 -6.15 2.94 5.57
N GLU A 34 -6.08 1.64 5.33
CA GLU A 34 -7.26 0.78 5.20
C GLU A 34 -8.03 0.75 6.51
N ILE A 35 -7.40 0.42 7.64
CA ILE A 35 -8.06 0.36 8.95
C ILE A 35 -8.62 1.74 9.34
N ALA A 36 -7.81 2.79 9.24
CA ALA A 36 -8.23 4.14 9.61
C ALA A 36 -9.34 4.66 8.68
N GLY A 37 -9.21 4.45 7.37
CA GLY A 37 -10.18 4.89 6.38
C GLY A 37 -11.52 4.15 6.52
N LEU A 38 -11.50 2.83 6.72
CA LEU A 38 -12.71 2.05 6.97
C LEU A 38 -13.38 2.46 8.28
N GLY A 39 -12.60 2.71 9.34
CA GLY A 39 -13.12 3.22 10.60
C GLY A 39 -13.77 4.60 10.46
N MET A 40 -13.14 5.53 9.76
CA MET A 40 -13.70 6.85 9.48
C MET A 40 -14.95 6.77 8.60
N ALA A 41 -14.94 5.92 7.56
CA ALA A 41 -16.12 5.71 6.71
C ALA A 41 -17.30 5.15 7.51
N SER A 42 -17.03 4.19 8.42
CA SER A 42 -18.05 3.62 9.31
C SER A 42 -18.69 4.69 10.20
N LEU A 43 -17.88 5.55 10.83
CA LEU A 43 -18.37 6.67 11.65
C LEU A 43 -19.18 7.70 10.85
N LEU A 44 -18.79 7.97 9.61
CA LEU A 44 -19.45 8.95 8.75
C LEU A 44 -20.75 8.42 8.14
N LEU A 45 -20.81 7.13 7.83
CA LEU A 45 -21.95 6.48 7.18
C LEU A 45 -22.94 5.92 8.21
N ASP A 46 -22.59 5.91 9.50
CA ASP A 46 -23.31 5.23 10.58
C ASP A 46 -23.63 3.76 10.22
N GLU A 47 -22.71 3.15 9.45
CA GLU A 47 -22.85 1.80 8.90
C GLU A 47 -21.68 0.96 9.40
N ASP A 48 -22.00 -0.19 9.99
CA ASP A 48 -20.98 -1.17 10.35
C ASP A 48 -20.41 -1.81 9.09
N VAL A 49 -19.09 -1.75 8.96
CA VAL A 49 -18.31 -2.48 7.93
C VAL A 49 -18.66 -3.98 7.93
N VAL A 50 -19.16 -4.50 9.06
CA VAL A 50 -19.52 -5.91 9.29
C VAL A 50 -21.00 -6.05 9.72
N ALA A 51 -21.91 -5.23 9.22
CA ALA A 51 -23.35 -5.52 9.30
C ALA A 51 -23.74 -6.62 8.30
N SER A 52 -23.31 -7.85 8.56
CA SER A 52 -23.92 -9.05 8.00
C SER A 52 -24.36 -9.95 9.14
N SER A 53 -25.66 -9.88 9.43
CA SER A 53 -26.37 -10.77 10.34
C SER A 53 -26.03 -12.24 10.04
N GLY A 54 -25.25 -12.87 10.93
CA GLY A 54 -25.11 -14.34 11.02
C GLY A 54 -23.86 -14.98 10.41
N LEU A 55 -22.96 -14.26 9.73
CA LEU A 55 -21.81 -14.87 9.02
C LEU A 55 -20.45 -14.77 9.76
N GLY A 56 -20.43 -14.12 10.92
CA GLY A 56 -19.23 -13.96 11.74
C GLY A 56 -18.15 -13.09 11.07
N PRO A 57 -16.91 -13.08 11.61
CA PRO A 57 -15.84 -12.19 11.15
C PRO A 57 -15.15 -12.64 9.85
N TRP A 58 -15.51 -13.83 9.32
CA TRP A 58 -14.82 -14.45 8.19
C TRP A 58 -14.75 -13.60 6.91
N PRO A 59 -15.84 -12.94 6.46
CA PRO A 59 -15.78 -12.10 5.26
C PRO A 59 -14.78 -10.95 5.41
N ALA A 60 -14.74 -10.29 6.56
CA ALA A 60 -13.85 -9.16 6.81
C ALA A 60 -12.37 -9.60 6.85
N ILE A 61 -12.08 -10.72 7.52
CA ILE A 61 -10.73 -11.30 7.58
C ILE A 61 -10.25 -11.70 6.19
N ALA A 62 -11.09 -12.40 5.43
CA ALA A 62 -10.76 -12.85 4.08
C ALA A 62 -10.53 -11.67 3.12
N SER A 63 -11.37 -10.62 3.18
CA SER A 63 -11.24 -9.40 2.37
C SER A 63 -9.92 -8.69 2.62
N THR A 64 -9.66 -8.36 3.89
CA THR A 64 -8.48 -7.58 4.30
C THR A 64 -7.19 -8.37 4.06
N GLY A 65 -7.20 -9.67 4.39
CA GLY A 65 -6.06 -10.56 4.18
C GLY A 65 -5.72 -10.70 2.70
N LEU A 66 -6.73 -10.93 1.86
CA LEU A 66 -6.52 -11.09 0.42
C LEU A 66 -6.08 -9.77 -0.23
N ALA A 67 -6.68 -8.64 0.16
CA ALA A 67 -6.28 -7.31 -0.29
C ALA A 67 -4.81 -7.01 0.04
N THR A 68 -4.39 -7.29 1.27
CA THR A 68 -3.00 -7.10 1.73
C THR A 68 -2.02 -7.96 0.95
N ILE A 69 -2.33 -9.24 0.72
CA ILE A 69 -1.47 -10.15 -0.05
C ILE A 69 -1.33 -9.65 -1.49
N VAL A 70 -2.44 -9.28 -2.13
CA VAL A 70 -2.43 -8.79 -3.52
C VAL A 70 -1.69 -7.46 -3.64
N PHE A 71 -1.87 -6.55 -2.68
CA PHE A 71 -1.12 -5.29 -2.62
C PHE A 71 0.39 -5.54 -2.52
N GLY A 72 0.81 -6.35 -1.54
CA GLY A 72 2.23 -6.64 -1.30
C GLY A 72 2.88 -7.35 -2.48
N ALA A 73 2.21 -8.37 -3.05
CA ALA A 73 2.70 -9.08 -4.22
C ALA A 73 2.74 -8.18 -5.47
N GLY A 74 1.69 -7.40 -5.70
CA GLY A 74 1.61 -6.45 -6.82
C GLY A 74 2.71 -5.40 -6.76
N LEU A 75 2.96 -4.82 -5.58
CA LEU A 75 4.03 -3.85 -5.38
C LEU A 75 5.42 -4.51 -5.53
N ALA A 76 5.63 -5.70 -4.95
CA ALA A 76 6.88 -6.43 -5.12
C ALA A 76 7.21 -6.71 -6.60
N LEU A 77 6.19 -7.05 -7.40
CA LEU A 77 6.33 -7.24 -8.85
C LEU A 77 6.59 -5.93 -9.59
N ALA A 78 5.85 -4.86 -9.24
CA ALA A 78 6.00 -3.54 -9.86
C ALA A 78 7.37 -2.89 -9.57
N LEU A 79 8.03 -3.27 -8.48
CA LEU A 79 9.37 -2.83 -8.13
C LEU A 79 10.48 -3.63 -8.84
N ARG A 80 10.18 -4.73 -9.55
CA ARG A 80 11.20 -5.51 -10.28
C ARG A 80 11.85 -4.73 -11.43
N PRO A 81 11.09 -4.07 -12.34
CA PRO A 81 11.66 -3.29 -13.45
C PRO A 81 12.47 -2.09 -12.94
N ASP A 82 13.43 -1.63 -13.75
CA ASP A 82 14.20 -0.42 -13.49
C ASP A 82 14.13 0.53 -14.70
N PRO A 83 13.48 1.71 -14.60
CA PRO A 83 12.80 2.25 -13.42
C PRO A 83 11.37 1.68 -13.22
N PRO A 84 10.89 1.53 -11.97
CA PRO A 84 9.56 0.98 -11.67
C PRO A 84 8.45 1.94 -12.11
N SER A 85 7.44 1.52 -12.88
CA SER A 85 6.44 2.42 -13.48
C SER A 85 5.38 2.94 -12.49
N TYR A 86 5.04 4.24 -12.54
CA TYR A 86 3.93 4.80 -11.78
C TYR A 86 2.56 4.26 -12.22
N TRP A 87 2.44 3.83 -13.49
CA TRP A 87 1.21 3.22 -13.99
C TRP A 87 0.87 1.92 -13.25
N SER A 88 1.88 1.23 -12.71
CA SER A 88 1.68 0.05 -11.89
C SER A 88 0.91 0.36 -10.60
N ALA A 89 0.98 1.58 -10.05
CA ALA A 89 0.21 1.95 -8.86
C ALA A 89 -1.30 1.87 -9.10
N ALA A 90 -1.76 2.34 -10.27
CA ALA A 90 -3.18 2.28 -10.64
C ALA A 90 -3.66 0.82 -10.78
N TRP A 91 -2.85 -0.04 -11.42
CA TRP A 91 -3.18 -1.47 -11.54
C TRP A 91 -3.14 -2.20 -10.21
N ILE A 92 -2.19 -1.89 -9.33
CA ILE A 92 -2.13 -2.45 -7.98
C ILE A 92 -3.38 -2.03 -7.20
N ALA A 93 -3.73 -0.74 -7.21
CA ALA A 93 -4.92 -0.25 -6.51
C ALA A 93 -6.20 -0.93 -6.99
N LEU A 94 -6.36 -1.07 -8.31
CA LEU A 94 -7.50 -1.78 -8.90
C LEU A 94 -7.51 -3.26 -8.51
N ALA A 95 -6.37 -3.94 -8.62
CA ALA A 95 -6.25 -5.36 -8.25
C ALA A 95 -6.54 -5.58 -6.76
N THR A 96 -6.05 -4.70 -5.88
CA THR A 96 -6.30 -4.74 -4.44
C THR A 96 -7.77 -4.50 -4.11
N ALA A 97 -8.43 -3.55 -4.77
CA ALA A 97 -9.86 -3.32 -4.59
C ALA A 97 -10.70 -4.53 -5.03
N LEU A 98 -10.37 -5.13 -6.18
CA LEU A 98 -11.01 -6.36 -6.65
C LEU A 98 -10.75 -7.54 -5.71
N ALA A 99 -9.53 -7.65 -5.15
CA ALA A 99 -9.17 -8.65 -4.17
C ALA A 99 -9.93 -8.49 -2.86
N TYR A 100 -10.20 -7.25 -2.43
CA TYR A 100 -11.04 -6.98 -1.27
C TYR A 100 -12.48 -7.49 -1.48
N VAL A 101 -13.11 -7.16 -2.61
CA VAL A 101 -14.45 -7.64 -2.96
C VAL A 101 -14.49 -9.16 -3.12
N GLY A 102 -13.51 -9.74 -3.83
CA GLY A 102 -13.40 -11.18 -4.01
C GLY A 102 -13.13 -11.94 -2.71
N GLY A 103 -12.37 -11.35 -1.80
CA GLY A 103 -12.11 -11.89 -0.47
C GLY A 103 -13.37 -11.92 0.38
N ALA A 104 -14.22 -10.89 0.31
CA ALA A 104 -15.52 -10.87 0.99
C ALA A 104 -16.42 -12.00 0.47
N TRP A 105 -16.51 -12.12 -0.86
CA TRP A 105 -17.28 -13.18 -1.52
C TRP A 105 -16.82 -14.57 -1.07
N PHE A 106 -15.51 -14.83 -1.14
CA PHE A 106 -14.93 -16.10 -0.73
C PHE A 106 -15.11 -16.37 0.78
N GLY A 107 -14.94 -15.35 1.62
CA GLY A 107 -15.16 -15.45 3.07
C GLY A 107 -16.60 -15.77 3.44
N CYS A 108 -17.58 -15.26 2.69
CA CYS A 108 -18.99 -15.65 2.85
C CYS A 108 -19.22 -17.12 2.49
N LEU A 109 -18.66 -17.60 1.37
CA LEU A 109 -18.78 -19.02 0.98
C LEU A 109 -18.13 -19.94 2.01
N PHE A 110 -16.96 -19.54 2.53
CA PHE A 110 -16.26 -20.30 3.57
C PHE A 110 -17.05 -20.35 4.89
N ALA A 111 -17.80 -19.30 5.20
CA ALA A 111 -18.74 -19.27 6.33
C ALA A 111 -20.03 -20.07 6.09
N GLY A 112 -20.20 -20.71 4.93
CA GLY A 112 -21.37 -21.53 4.59
C GLY A 112 -22.55 -20.76 3.99
N ALA A 113 -22.33 -19.52 3.52
CA ALA A 113 -23.38 -18.76 2.84
C ALA A 113 -23.66 -19.31 1.43
N ASP A 114 -24.92 -19.22 0.99
CA ASP A 114 -25.28 -19.52 -0.39
C ASP A 114 -24.67 -18.52 -1.39
N LEU A 115 -24.47 -18.95 -2.63
CA LEU A 115 -23.91 -18.13 -3.72
C LEU A 115 -24.67 -16.81 -3.94
N ALA A 116 -26.00 -16.82 -3.75
CA ALA A 116 -26.83 -15.62 -3.86
C ALA A 116 -26.51 -14.60 -2.76
N VAL A 117 -26.31 -15.06 -1.52
CA VAL A 117 -25.94 -14.21 -0.38
C VAL A 117 -24.53 -13.66 -0.58
N ALA A 118 -23.56 -14.52 -0.91
CA ALA A 118 -22.19 -14.09 -1.19
C ALA A 118 -22.13 -13.06 -2.33
N GLY A 119 -22.89 -13.29 -3.41
CA GLY A 119 -23.00 -12.36 -4.54
C GLY A 119 -23.60 -11.01 -4.16
N SER A 120 -24.64 -11.01 -3.32
CA SER A 120 -25.27 -9.76 -2.83
C SER A 120 -24.31 -8.93 -1.96
N VAL A 121 -23.53 -9.59 -1.10
CA VAL A 121 -22.51 -8.94 -0.26
C VAL A 121 -21.40 -8.35 -1.12
N ALA A 122 -20.89 -9.12 -2.08
CA ALA A 122 -19.88 -8.65 -3.02
C ALA A 122 -20.37 -7.45 -3.84
N GLY A 123 -21.61 -7.51 -4.34
CA GLY A 123 -22.24 -6.42 -5.08
C GLY A 123 -22.39 -5.15 -4.24
N ARG A 124 -22.84 -5.28 -3.00
CA ARG A 124 -22.98 -4.15 -2.05
C ARG A 124 -21.62 -3.54 -1.73
N ILE A 125 -20.60 -4.35 -1.46
CA ILE A 125 -19.24 -3.85 -1.18
C ILE A 125 -18.68 -3.13 -2.41
N ALA A 126 -18.88 -3.69 -3.61
CA ALA A 126 -18.42 -3.10 -4.85
C ALA A 126 -19.06 -1.73 -5.15
N THR A 127 -20.31 -1.50 -4.74
CA THR A 127 -21.00 -0.21 -4.90
C THR A 127 -20.89 0.70 -3.67
N SER A 128 -20.25 0.23 -2.60
CA SER A 128 -20.10 0.99 -1.36
C SER A 128 -18.89 1.93 -1.38
N TRP A 129 -18.91 2.89 -0.45
CA TRP A 129 -17.78 3.77 -0.18
C TRP A 129 -16.54 3.03 0.33
N PHE A 130 -16.71 1.85 0.93
CA PHE A 130 -15.60 1.04 1.46
C PHE A 130 -14.63 0.61 0.35
N GLY A 131 -15.15 0.22 -0.83
CA GLY A 131 -14.31 -0.09 -1.99
C GLY A 131 -13.50 1.12 -2.47
N VAL A 132 -14.08 2.32 -2.41
CA VAL A 132 -13.39 3.57 -2.77
C VAL A 132 -12.26 3.88 -1.79
N VAL A 133 -12.48 3.68 -0.49
CA VAL A 133 -11.46 3.87 0.56
C VAL A 133 -10.29 2.93 0.36
N VAL A 134 -10.54 1.63 0.15
CA VAL A 134 -9.48 0.63 -0.08
C VAL A 134 -8.69 0.96 -1.35
N LEU A 135 -9.39 1.35 -2.42
CA LEU A 135 -8.76 1.75 -3.68
C LEU A 135 -7.86 2.99 -3.50
N ALA A 136 -8.34 4.00 -2.78
CA ALA A 136 -7.57 5.21 -2.51
C ALA A 136 -6.34 4.92 -1.62
N ALA A 137 -6.51 4.13 -0.56
CA ALA A 137 -5.43 3.71 0.32
C ALA A 137 -4.35 2.95 -0.45
N ALA A 138 -4.75 1.99 -1.30
CA ALA A 138 -3.82 1.23 -2.13
C ALA A 138 -3.11 2.14 -3.14
N ALA A 139 -3.82 3.08 -3.78
CA ALA A 139 -3.22 4.00 -4.74
C ALA A 139 -2.15 4.89 -4.09
N VAL A 140 -2.46 5.50 -2.95
CA VAL A 140 -1.54 6.39 -2.21
C VAL A 140 -0.31 5.61 -1.74
N SER A 141 -0.51 4.43 -1.15
CA SER A 141 0.59 3.61 -0.63
C SER A 141 1.47 3.03 -1.74
N ALA A 142 0.89 2.53 -2.84
CA ALA A 142 1.67 2.03 -3.96
C ALA A 142 2.46 3.15 -4.65
N TRP A 143 1.84 4.31 -4.84
CA TRP A 143 2.52 5.48 -5.40
C TRP A 143 3.67 5.94 -4.51
N GLY A 144 3.46 6.03 -3.20
CA GLY A 144 4.49 6.37 -2.22
C GLY A 144 5.65 5.36 -2.22
N GLY A 145 5.36 4.06 -2.25
CA GLY A 145 6.38 3.01 -2.34
C GLY A 145 7.23 3.12 -3.61
N ILE A 146 6.60 3.37 -4.77
CA ILE A 146 7.31 3.59 -6.04
C ILE A 146 8.14 4.88 -5.96
N ALA A 147 7.58 5.96 -5.43
CA ALA A 147 8.27 7.23 -5.28
C ALA A 147 9.54 7.08 -4.41
N LEU A 148 9.47 6.41 -3.26
CA LEU A 148 10.63 6.16 -2.38
C LEU A 148 11.79 5.46 -3.10
N THR A 149 11.49 4.56 -4.04
CA THR A 149 12.53 3.87 -4.84
C THR A 149 13.05 4.68 -6.02
N ARG A 150 12.35 5.76 -6.39
CA ARG A 150 12.76 6.67 -7.48
C ARG A 150 13.47 7.92 -6.96
N THR A 151 13.11 8.39 -5.76
CA THR A 151 13.66 9.63 -5.20
C THR A 151 15.09 9.43 -4.76
N ARG A 152 16.01 10.18 -5.37
CA ARG A 152 17.41 10.28 -4.94
C ARG A 152 17.53 11.39 -3.88
N ALA A 153 17.06 11.11 -2.67
CA ALA A 153 17.25 12.03 -1.56
C ALA A 153 18.75 12.08 -1.23
N ARG A 154 19.33 13.28 -1.25
CA ARG A 154 20.69 13.48 -0.73
C ARG A 154 20.66 13.22 0.77
N ARG A 155 21.76 12.69 1.31
CA ARG A 155 21.97 12.67 2.76
C ARG A 155 21.78 14.12 3.24
N PRO A 156 20.88 14.38 4.20
CA PRO A 156 20.79 15.71 4.79
C PRO A 156 22.14 15.99 5.43
N LEU A 157 22.85 16.97 4.85
CA LEU A 157 24.08 17.52 5.42
C LEU A 157 23.64 18.59 6.41
N TRP A 158 24.04 18.45 7.65
CA TRP A 158 23.75 19.46 8.64
C TRP A 158 24.77 20.59 8.58
N PRO A 159 24.40 21.85 8.87
CA PRO A 159 25.31 23.00 8.73
C PRO A 159 26.61 22.89 9.52
N TRP A 160 26.65 22.06 10.57
CA TRP A 160 27.83 21.81 11.40
C TRP A 160 28.70 20.64 10.89
N GLU A 161 28.26 19.90 9.86
CA GLU A 161 29.06 18.84 9.21
C GLU A 161 30.01 19.41 8.13
N ASP A 162 29.90 20.72 7.80
CA ASP A 162 30.74 21.42 6.80
C ASP A 162 32.05 21.99 7.40
N ASP A 163 32.25 21.93 8.72
CA ASP A 163 33.37 22.60 9.40
C ASP A 163 34.64 21.74 9.51
N GLU A 164 34.60 20.45 9.16
CA GLU A 164 35.78 19.56 9.26
C GLU A 164 36.72 19.61 8.03
N ASP A 165 36.32 20.25 6.93
CA ASP A 165 37.02 20.23 5.63
C ASP A 165 37.51 21.62 5.13
N ARG A 166 37.63 22.64 6.00
CA ARG A 166 38.18 23.96 5.62
C ARG A 166 39.64 24.19 6.00
#